data_AF-A0A9P1D3D5-F1
#
_entry.id   AF-A0A9P1D3D5-F1
#
_cell.length_a   1.000
_cell.length_b   1.000
_cell.length_c   1.000
_cell.angle_alpha   90.00
_cell.angle_beta   90.00
_cell.angle_gamma   90.00
#
_symmetry.space_group_name_H-M   'P 1'
#
loop_
_entity.id
_entity.type
_entity.pdbx_description
1 polymer ?
#
loop_
_entity_poly.entity_id
_entity_poly.type
_entity_poly.pdbx_seq_one_letter_code
_entity_poly.pdbx_strand_id
1 'polypeptide(L)'
;TSSSNPIQPTYVSRAWCIFESYVCIQQNFSMEVILPNSAEEFFRHALSAGDAGLRELTQAVASLDVRDAKAHQRADEDSIKKLILNDIGFDAVNHAVRSRLVEEFKSLFGELFLPR
;
A
#
# COMPACT_ATOMS: atom_id res chain seq x y z
N THR A 1 12.60 -3.79 -26.18
CA THR A 1 11.43 -4.52 -25.64
C THR A 1 11.28 -4.16 -24.17
N SER A 2 10.69 -2.99 -23.87
CA SER A 2 10.51 -2.55 -22.48
C SER A 2 9.17 -3.08 -21.98
N SER A 3 9.16 -4.32 -21.49
CA SER A 3 8.10 -4.76 -20.59
C SER A 3 8.38 -4.11 -19.23
N SER A 4 7.89 -2.88 -19.05
CA SER A 4 7.74 -2.28 -17.73
C SER A 4 6.78 -3.16 -16.95
N ASN A 5 7.32 -4.10 -16.17
CA ASN A 5 6.51 -4.85 -15.22
C ASN A 5 5.82 -3.84 -14.31
N PRO A 6 4.49 -3.94 -14.10
CA PRO A 6 3.81 -3.06 -13.18
C PRO A 6 4.48 -3.20 -11.82
N ILE A 7 4.86 -2.06 -11.22
CA ILE A 7 5.46 -2.04 -9.90
C ILE A 7 4.37 -2.46 -8.93
N GLN A 8 4.37 -3.74 -8.57
CA GLN A 8 3.51 -4.25 -7.52
C GLN A 8 4.18 -3.98 -6.18
N PRO A 9 3.57 -3.16 -5.31
CA PRO A 9 4.15 -2.90 -4.01
C PRO A 9 4.15 -4.20 -3.20
N THR A 10 5.32 -4.77 -2.96
CA THR A 10 5.44 -6.06 -2.26
C THR A 10 4.96 -6.01 -0.82
N TYR A 11 4.89 -4.82 -0.21
CA TYR A 11 4.35 -4.65 1.13
C TYR A 11 2.83 -4.88 1.18
N VAL A 12 2.09 -4.57 0.10
CA VAL A 12 0.63 -4.79 0.06
C VAL A 12 0.24 -6.24 -0.28
N SER A 13 1.21 -7.09 -0.62
CA SER A 13 0.98 -8.52 -0.86
C SER A 13 1.42 -9.41 0.31
N ARG A 14 2.02 -8.82 1.35
CA ARG A 14 2.53 -9.53 2.53
C ARG A 14 1.59 -9.36 3.72
N ALA A 15 1.06 -10.48 4.22
CA ALA A 15 0.06 -10.47 5.31
C ALA A 15 0.57 -9.75 6.58
N TRP A 16 1.82 -10.01 6.96
CA TRP A 16 2.47 -9.32 8.10
C TRP A 16 2.55 -7.81 7.90
N CYS A 17 3.00 -7.35 6.74
CA CYS A 17 3.17 -5.92 6.49
C CYS A 17 1.84 -5.16 6.52
N ILE A 18 0.76 -5.76 6.02
CA ILE A 18 -0.58 -5.15 6.09
C ILE A 18 -1.06 -5.09 7.54
N PHE A 19 -0.85 -6.16 8.31
CA PHE A 19 -1.23 -6.20 9.72
C PHE A 19 -0.44 -5.19 10.56
N GLU A 20 0.88 -5.11 10.38
CA GLU A 20 1.73 -4.12 11.05
C GLU A 20 1.30 -2.68 10.70
N SER A 21 1.00 -2.42 9.42
CA SER A 21 0.49 -1.12 8.98
C SER A 21 -0.80 -0.77 9.71
N TYR A 22 -1.72 -1.72 9.83
CA TYR A 22 -2.96 -1.52 10.57
C TYR A 22 -2.71 -1.24 12.06
N VAL A 23 -1.81 -1.99 12.71
CA VAL A 23 -1.46 -1.76 14.12
C VAL A 23 -0.87 -0.36 14.30
N CYS A 24 0.03 0.07 13.42
CA CYS A 24 0.57 1.43 13.45
C CYS A 24 -0.54 2.50 13.34
N ILE A 25 -1.51 2.31 12.44
CA ILE A 25 -2.65 3.22 12.28
C ILE A 25 -3.49 3.26 13.56
N GLN A 26 -3.81 2.10 14.15
CA GLN A 26 -4.60 2.02 15.39
C GLN A 26 -3.90 2.67 16.59
N GLN A 27 -2.59 2.51 16.69
CA GLN A 27 -1.78 3.10 17.76
C GLN A 27 -1.37 4.56 17.48
N ASN A 28 -1.82 5.13 16.36
CA ASN A 28 -1.47 6.47 15.90
C ASN A 28 0.05 6.71 15.80
N PHE A 29 0.79 5.68 15.37
CA PHE A 29 2.20 5.81 15.05
C PHE A 29 2.39 6.51 13.69
N SER A 30 3.47 7.28 13.59
CA SER A 30 3.88 7.86 12.30
C SER A 30 4.26 6.75 11.33
N MET A 31 3.71 6.82 10.13
CA MET A 31 4.01 5.93 9.02
C MET A 31 4.54 6.79 7.88
N GLU A 32 5.60 6.31 7.22
CA GLU A 32 6.20 6.95 6.07
C GLU A 32 6.34 5.91 4.96
N VAL A 33 5.94 6.26 3.75
CA VAL A 33 6.11 5.39 2.57
C VAL A 33 7.43 5.70 1.90
N ILE A 34 8.36 4.74 1.96
CA ILE A 34 9.64 4.84 1.26
C ILE A 34 9.50 4.19 -0.11
N LEU A 35 9.75 4.97 -1.17
CA LEU A 35 9.76 4.48 -2.54
C LEU A 35 11.18 4.09 -2.97
N PRO A 36 11.39 2.90 -3.57
CA PRO A 36 12.67 2.58 -4.19
C PRO A 36 12.90 3.47 -5.42
N ASN A 37 14.16 3.72 -5.78
CA ASN A 37 14.51 4.52 -6.97
C ASN A 37 13.87 3.99 -8.26
N SER A 38 13.66 2.68 -8.37
CA SER A 38 12.97 2.06 -9.51
C SER A 38 11.47 2.42 -9.59
N ALA A 39 10.85 2.82 -8.47
CA ALA A 39 9.49 3.33 -8.44
C ALA A 39 9.39 4.81 -8.82
N GLU A 40 10.51 5.54 -8.79
CA GLU A 40 10.54 6.96 -9.14
C GLU A 40 10.12 7.20 -10.60
N GLU A 41 10.58 6.37 -11.55
CA GLU A 41 10.20 6.49 -12.96
C GLU A 41 8.71 6.25 -13.19
N PHE A 42 8.11 5.29 -12.48
CA PHE A 42 6.67 5.02 -12.55
C PHE A 42 5.87 6.20 -11.98
N PHE A 43 6.29 6.75 -10.85
CA PHE A 43 5.67 7.95 -10.26
C PHE A 43 5.80 9.16 -11.19
N ARG A 44 6.97 9.37 -11.80
CA ARG A 44 7.20 10.41 -12.82
C ARG A 44 6.30 10.24 -14.04
N HIS A 45 6.07 9.00 -14.47
CA HIS A 45 5.15 8.72 -15.57
C HIS A 45 3.69 9.02 -15.19
N ALA A 46 3.27 8.57 -14.00
CA ALA A 46 1.95 8.86 -13.45
C ALA A 46 1.70 10.37 -13.33
N LEU A 47 2.71 11.15 -12.97
CA LEU A 47 2.66 12.61 -12.94
C LEU A 47 2.48 13.24 -14.33
N SER A 48 3.21 12.74 -15.33
CA SER A 48 3.08 13.23 -16.70
C SER A 48 1.69 12.97 -17.31
N ALA A 49 0.98 11.96 -16.78
CA ALA A 49 -0.39 11.61 -17.17
C ALA A 49 -1.47 12.37 -16.39
N GLY A 50 -1.10 13.22 -15.42
CA GLY A 50 -2.03 14.00 -14.60
C GLY A 50 -3.00 13.12 -13.80
N ASP A 51 -4.28 13.51 -13.78
CA ASP A 51 -5.33 12.79 -13.03
C ASP A 51 -5.45 11.30 -13.40
N ALA A 52 -5.10 10.92 -14.64
CA ALA A 52 -5.15 9.53 -15.09
C ALA A 52 -4.11 8.66 -14.37
N GLY A 53 -2.88 9.16 -14.21
CA GLY A 53 -1.83 8.42 -13.51
C GLY A 53 -2.07 8.34 -12.00
N LEU A 54 -2.62 9.40 -11.39
CA LEU A 54 -3.01 9.36 -9.97
C LEU A 54 -4.14 8.33 -9.73
N ARG A 55 -5.08 8.21 -10.66
CA ARG A 55 -6.14 7.20 -10.60
C ARG A 55 -5.58 5.79 -10.71
N GLU A 56 -4.61 5.55 -11.59
CA GLU A 56 -3.96 4.24 -11.72
C GLU A 56 -3.25 3.84 -10.42
N LEU A 57 -2.52 4.78 -9.80
CA LEU A 57 -1.88 4.54 -8.51
C LEU A 57 -2.91 4.23 -7.41
N THR A 58 -3.98 5.03 -7.36
CA THR A 58 -5.06 4.85 -6.39
C THR A 58 -5.79 3.52 -6.59
N GLN A 59 -5.95 3.06 -7.83
CA GLN A 59 -6.54 1.75 -8.15
C GLN A 59 -5.62 0.59 -7.72
N ALA A 60 -4.31 0.73 -7.90
CA ALA A 60 -3.36 -0.26 -7.41
C ALA A 60 -3.47 -0.42 -5.88
N VAL A 61 -3.57 0.69 -5.15
CA VAL A 61 -3.81 0.67 -3.69
C VAL A 61 -5.19 0.12 -3.34
N ALA A 62 -6.22 0.49 -4.09
CA ALA A 62 -7.59 0.01 -3.87
C ALA A 62 -7.73 -1.50 -4.08
N SER A 63 -6.85 -2.13 -4.86
CA SER A 63 -6.83 -3.58 -5.07
C SER A 63 -6.23 -4.37 -3.89
N LEU A 64 -5.64 -3.71 -2.90
CA LEU A 64 -5.09 -4.35 -1.69
C LEU A 64 -6.19 -5.08 -0.94
N ASP A 65 -6.15 -6.41 -0.88
CA ASP A 65 -6.98 -7.19 0.02
C ASP A 65 -6.11 -8.13 0.86
N VAL A 66 -6.16 -7.96 2.18
CA VAL A 66 -5.44 -8.82 3.13
C VAL A 66 -5.84 -10.30 3.04
N ARG A 67 -7.02 -10.61 2.49
CA ARG A 67 -7.46 -11.98 2.20
C ARG A 67 -6.56 -12.67 1.17
N ASP A 68 -6.05 -11.92 0.21
CA ASP A 68 -5.17 -12.41 -0.86
C ASP A 68 -3.69 -12.36 -0.45
N ALA A 69 -3.36 -11.59 0.58
CA ALA A 69 -2.00 -11.44 1.08
C ALA A 69 -1.41 -12.76 1.59
N LYS A 70 -0.09 -12.91 1.40
CA LYS A 70 0.67 -14.13 1.67
C LYS A 70 1.74 -13.93 2.74
N ALA A 71 2.09 -15.01 3.41
CA ALA A 71 3.31 -15.09 4.22
C ALA A 71 4.20 -16.22 3.71
N HIS A 72 5.51 -16.14 3.97
CA HIS A 72 6.43 -17.19 3.58
C HIS A 72 6.12 -18.51 4.31
N GLN A 73 5.73 -18.41 5.57
CA GLN A 73 5.25 -19.54 6.36
C GLN A 73 3.72 -19.55 6.39
N ARG A 74 3.11 -20.66 5.99
CA ARG A 74 1.65 -20.80 5.97
C ARG A 74 1.02 -20.64 7.36
N ALA A 75 1.72 -21.12 8.40
CA ALA A 75 1.26 -20.99 9.78
C ALA A 75 1.12 -19.51 10.20
N ASP A 76 2.01 -18.64 9.73
CA ASP A 76 1.92 -17.21 9.96
C ASP A 76 0.74 -16.59 9.21
N GLU A 77 0.55 -16.95 7.93
CA GLU A 77 -0.59 -16.49 7.13
C GLU A 77 -1.91 -16.83 7.82
N ASP A 78 -2.08 -18.08 8.25
CA ASP A 78 -3.29 -18.55 8.93
C ASP A 78 -3.49 -17.84 10.27
N SER A 79 -2.42 -17.62 11.03
CA SER A 79 -2.48 -16.96 12.35
C SER A 79 -2.88 -15.49 12.23
N ILE A 80 -2.28 -14.75 11.29
CA ILE A 80 -2.62 -13.33 11.04
C ILE A 80 -4.05 -13.20 10.55
N LYS A 81 -4.46 -14.02 9.57
CA LYS A 81 -5.82 -13.97 9.03
C LYS A 81 -6.86 -14.31 10.08
N LYS A 82 -6.56 -15.28 10.96
CA LYS A 82 -7.42 -15.62 12.09
C LYS A 82 -7.51 -14.49 13.12
N LEU A 83 -6.38 -13.85 13.44
CA LEU A 83 -6.34 -12.70 14.34
C LEU A 83 -7.19 -11.55 13.79
N ILE A 84 -7.00 -11.21 12.52
CA ILE A 84 -7.80 -10.17 11.84
C ILE A 84 -9.28 -10.54 11.83
N LEU A 85 -9.63 -11.78 11.44
CA LEU A 85 -11.02 -12.22 11.36
C LEU A 85 -11.73 -12.16 12.71
N ASN A 86 -11.06 -12.55 13.79
CA ASN A 86 -11.68 -12.72 15.10
C ASN A 86 -11.84 -11.42 15.89
N ASP A 87 -11.00 -10.42 15.63
CA ASP A 87 -10.95 -9.18 16.44
C ASP A 87 -11.39 -7.96 15.64
N ILE A 88 -10.78 -7.75 14.47
CA ILE A 88 -10.85 -6.47 13.74
C ILE A 88 -11.85 -6.51 12.58
N GLY A 89 -11.85 -7.62 11.83
CA GLY A 89 -12.51 -7.77 10.54
C GLY A 89 -11.62 -7.35 9.35
N PHE A 90 -11.62 -8.17 8.29
CA PHE A 90 -10.81 -7.92 7.09
C PHE A 90 -11.12 -6.59 6.41
N ASP A 91 -12.39 -6.19 6.34
CA ASP A 91 -12.79 -4.95 5.66
C ASP A 91 -12.32 -3.71 6.43
N ALA A 92 -12.28 -3.77 7.76
CA ALA A 92 -11.76 -2.68 8.59
C ALA A 92 -10.25 -2.51 8.39
N VAL A 93 -9.50 -3.62 8.35
CA VAL A 93 -8.06 -3.60 8.01
C VAL A 93 -7.82 -3.03 6.62
N ASN A 94 -8.52 -3.58 5.61
CA ASN A 94 -8.38 -3.15 4.23
C ASN A 94 -8.69 -1.64 4.07
N HIS A 95 -9.80 -1.18 4.64
CA HIS A 95 -10.20 0.23 4.57
C HIS A 95 -9.15 1.15 5.22
N ALA A 96 -8.71 0.82 6.44
CA ALA A 96 -7.74 1.62 7.17
C ALA A 96 -6.41 1.73 6.42
N VAL A 97 -5.85 0.59 5.99
CA VAL A 97 -4.55 0.56 5.30
C VAL A 97 -4.63 1.24 3.93
N ARG A 98 -5.69 1.01 3.15
CA ARG A 98 -5.88 1.67 1.85
C ARG A 98 -5.96 3.19 2.01
N SER A 99 -6.76 3.67 2.96
CA SER A 99 -6.94 5.10 3.20
C SER A 99 -5.61 5.76 3.58
N ARG A 100 -4.86 5.15 4.51
CA ARG A 100 -3.57 5.67 4.94
C ARG A 100 -2.56 5.71 3.79
N LEU A 101 -2.44 4.64 3.01
CA LEU A 101 -1.52 4.62 1.86
C LEU A 101 -1.85 5.70 0.83
N VAL A 102 -3.14 5.93 0.54
CA VAL A 102 -3.55 7.01 -0.36
C VAL A 102 -3.16 8.39 0.19
N GLU A 103 -3.29 8.61 1.50
CA GLU A 103 -2.85 9.85 2.15
C GLU A 103 -1.34 10.04 2.07
N GLU A 104 -0.56 9.01 2.39
CA GLU A 104 0.90 9.03 2.29
C GLU A 104 1.37 9.30 0.86
N PHE A 105 0.74 8.67 -0.13
CA PHE A 105 1.04 8.95 -1.52
C PHE A 105 0.74 10.39 -1.90
N LYS A 106 -0.40 10.95 -1.48
CA LYS A 106 -0.73 12.35 -1.71
C LYS A 106 0.29 13.29 -1.06
N SER A 107 0.73 13.01 0.17
CA SER A 107 1.76 13.80 0.86
C SER A 107 3.07 13.76 0.09
N LEU A 108 3.51 12.56 -0.26
CA LEU A 108 4.75 12.33 -1.01
C LEU A 108 4.70 12.98 -2.40
N PHE A 109 3.55 12.96 -3.08
CA PHE A 109 3.34 13.71 -4.32
C PHE A 109 3.45 15.23 -4.10
N GLY A 110 2.86 15.75 -3.02
CA GLY A 110 2.94 17.16 -2.68
C GLY A 110 4.38 17.61 -2.38
N GLU A 111 5.11 16.82 -1.59
CA GLU A 111 6.48 17.14 -1.17
C GLU A 111 7.49 17.06 -2.31
N LEU A 112 7.38 16.06 -3.18
CA LEU A 112 8.34 15.84 -4.26
C LEU A 112 8.09 16.74 -5.48
N PHE A 113 6.86 17.23 -5.68
CA PHE A 113 6.47 17.82 -6.98
C PHE A 113 5.72 19.16 -6.90
N LEU A 114 5.33 19.66 -5.72
CA LEU A 114 4.89 21.05 -5.57
C LEU A 114 6.05 21.92 -5.08
N PRO A 115 6.26 23.12 -5.65
CA PRO A 115 7.23 24.06 -5.12
C PRO A 115 6.81 24.47 -3.70
N ARG A 116 7.78 24.44 -2.77
CA ARG A 116 7.59 25.00 -1.41
C ARG A 116 7.32 26.49 -1.46
#